data_AF-A0A661XR24-F1
#
_entry.id   AF-A0A661XR24-F1
#
_cell.length_a   1.000
_cell.length_b   1.000
_cell.length_c   1.000
_cell.angle_alpha   90.00
_cell.angle_beta   90.00
_cell.angle_gamma   90.00
#
_symmetry.space_group_name_H-M   'P 1'
#
loop_
_entity.id
_entity.type
_entity.pdbx_description
1 polymer ?
#
loop_
_entity_poly.entity_id
_entity_poly.type
_entity_poly.pdbx_seq_one_letter_code
_entity_poly.pdbx_strand_id
1 'polypeptide(L)'
;GESIEAKIVEKSGKYIRLELDLELKNGGDLIVNHIGGIEILPLVPKPKPGNSSRGFRILKHELIDEEYILTFEGNRGNTESFELYCPDWQLTSVDGAELINLEGEIYSYRMVFDPGKGYQIKKIRVQLNRQKR
;
A
#
# COMPACT_ATOMS: atom_id res chain seq x y z
N GLY A 1 1.36 3.63 32.20
CA GLY A 1 0.40 2.89 31.37
C GLY A 1 0.38 1.47 31.86
N GLU A 2 -0.81 0.85 31.91
CA GLU A 2 -0.91 -0.58 32.14
C GLU A 2 -0.30 -1.33 30.95
N SER A 3 0.42 -2.41 31.22
CA SER A 3 0.96 -3.28 30.19
C SER A 3 -0.01 -4.45 30.02
N ILE A 4 -0.46 -4.68 28.79
CA ILE A 4 -1.30 -5.83 28.42
C ILE A 4 -0.41 -6.79 27.64
N GLU A 5 -0.35 -8.05 28.07
CA GLU A 5 0.35 -9.09 27.33
C GLU A 5 -0.54 -9.61 26.20
N ALA A 6 -0.04 -9.55 24.97
CA ALA A 6 -0.71 -10.14 23.83
C ALA A 6 -0.45 -11.66 23.81
N LYS A 7 -1.49 -12.46 23.60
CA LYS A 7 -1.33 -13.90 23.38
C LYS A 7 -1.04 -14.15 21.91
N ILE A 8 0.06 -14.86 21.63
CA ILE A 8 0.30 -15.39 20.29
C ILE A 8 -0.54 -16.65 20.11
N VAL A 9 -1.59 -16.56 19.29
CA VAL A 9 -2.54 -17.65 19.03
C VAL A 9 -2.06 -18.56 17.90
N GLU A 10 -1.36 -17.98 16.93
CA GLU A 10 -0.88 -18.72 15.77
C GLU A 10 0.43 -18.10 15.26
N LYS A 11 1.37 -18.97 14.88
CA LYS A 11 2.53 -18.62 14.08
C LYS A 11 2.52 -19.46 12.80
N SER A 12 2.18 -18.83 11.68
CA SER A 12 2.27 -19.46 10.36
C SER A 12 3.36 -18.74 9.56
N GLY A 13 4.52 -19.37 9.42
CA GLY A 13 5.70 -18.73 8.85
C GLY A 13 6.13 -17.50 9.66
N LYS A 14 6.06 -16.29 9.08
CA LYS A 14 6.31 -15.01 9.79
C LYS A 14 5.03 -14.25 10.15
N TYR A 15 3.85 -14.84 9.97
CA TYR A 15 2.58 -14.27 10.44
C TYR A 15 2.41 -14.63 11.91
N ILE A 16 2.03 -13.65 12.70
CA ILE A 16 1.73 -13.82 14.12
C ILE A 16 0.29 -13.36 14.31
N ARG A 17 -0.60 -14.28 14.68
CA ARG A 17 -1.95 -13.91 15.12
C ARG A 17 -1.88 -13.56 16.60
N LEU A 18 -2.10 -12.30 16.91
CA LEU A 18 -2.19 -11.81 18.28
C LEU A 18 -3.66 -11.72 18.70
N GLU A 19 -3.96 -12.20 19.89
CA GLU A 19 -5.24 -11.99 20.57
C GLU A 19 -4.99 -11.13 21.80
N LEU A 20 -5.82 -10.10 21.93
CA LEU A 20 -5.71 -9.03 22.91
C LEU A 20 -7.10 -8.84 23.52
N ASP A 21 -7.21 -9.11 24.82
CA ASP A 21 -8.41 -8.77 25.59
C ASP A 21 -8.23 -7.38 26.18
N LEU A 22 -8.98 -6.41 25.65
CA LEU A 22 -8.92 -5.00 26.05
C LEU A 22 -10.20 -4.60 26.79
N GLU A 23 -10.14 -4.50 28.12
CA GLU A 23 -11.24 -3.94 28.92
C GLU A 23 -11.21 -2.40 28.91
N LEU A 24 -11.72 -1.79 27.84
CA LEU A 24 -11.76 -0.34 27.71
C LEU A 24 -12.95 0.26 28.47
N LYS A 25 -12.69 0.92 29.61
CA LYS A 25 -13.75 1.54 30.42
C LYS A 25 -14.41 2.76 29.78
N ASN A 26 -13.66 3.56 29.00
CA ASN A 26 -14.13 4.81 28.38
C ASN A 26 -13.67 4.97 26.91
N GLY A 27 -13.25 3.89 26.25
CA GLY A 27 -12.52 3.94 24.97
C GLY A 27 -11.00 4.13 25.15
N GLY A 28 -10.24 3.92 24.08
CA GLY A 28 -8.78 4.06 24.09
C GLY A 28 -8.16 3.81 22.71
N ASP A 29 -6.93 4.27 22.52
CA ASP A 29 -6.17 4.11 21.28
C ASP A 29 -5.29 2.85 21.35
N LEU A 30 -5.39 1.98 20.34
CA LEU A 30 -4.45 0.89 20.11
C LEU A 30 -3.37 1.37 19.11
N ILE A 31 -2.14 1.54 19.60
CA ILE A 31 -1.00 1.94 18.77
C ILE A 31 -0.09 0.72 18.57
N VAL A 32 0.10 0.31 17.31
CA VAL A 32 0.98 -0.80 16.93
C VAL A 32 2.20 -0.23 16.21
N ASN A 33 3.38 -0.38 16.79
CA ASN A 33 4.65 -0.02 16.16
C ASN A 33 5.30 -1.26 15.56
N HIS A 34 5.64 -1.22 14.27
CA HIS A 34 6.36 -2.30 13.59
C HIS A 34 7.52 -1.74 12.77
N ILE A 35 8.49 -2.59 12.43
CA ILE A 35 9.64 -2.26 11.59
C ILE A 35 9.56 -3.10 10.32
N GLY A 36 9.78 -2.45 9.17
CA GLY A 36 9.72 -3.09 7.86
C GLY A 36 8.30 -3.19 7.28
N GLY A 37 8.20 -3.79 6.10
CA GLY A 37 6.93 -3.94 5.39
C GLY A 37 7.00 -3.47 3.94
N ILE A 38 5.82 -3.29 3.34
CA ILE A 38 5.63 -2.65 2.05
C ILE A 38 4.73 -1.44 2.26
N GLU A 39 5.07 -0.32 1.65
CA GLU A 39 4.28 0.89 1.75
C GLU A 39 4.15 1.58 0.40
N ILE A 40 2.97 2.14 0.13
CA ILE A 40 2.79 3.04 -1.00
C ILE A 40 3.20 4.44 -0.58
N LEU A 41 4.13 5.05 -1.33
CA LEU A 41 4.52 6.41 -1.04
C LEU A 41 3.35 7.36 -1.35
N PRO A 42 3.10 8.37 -0.49
CA PRO A 42 2.05 9.34 -0.74
C PRO A 42 2.18 10.00 -2.11
N LEU A 43 1.05 10.17 -2.79
CA LEU A 43 1.02 10.92 -4.04
C LEU A 43 1.19 12.41 -3.73
N VAL A 44 2.43 12.88 -3.74
CA VAL A 44 2.75 14.31 -3.51
C VAL A 44 2.75 15.04 -4.86
N PRO A 45 1.70 15.81 -5.20
CA PRO A 45 1.68 16.56 -6.44
C PRO A 45 2.71 17.70 -6.37
N LYS A 46 3.42 17.94 -7.47
CA LYS A 46 4.30 19.10 -7.67
C LYS A 46 3.68 20.03 -8.73
N PRO A 47 2.56 20.73 -8.43
CA PRO A 47 1.88 21.55 -9.42
C PRO A 47 2.75 22.75 -9.82
N LYS A 48 2.71 23.11 -11.10
CA LYS A 48 3.23 24.38 -11.63
C LYS A 48 2.08 25.37 -11.83
N PRO A 49 2.34 26.69 -11.88
CA PRO A 49 1.30 27.67 -12.21
C PRO A 49 0.57 27.29 -13.51
N GLY A 50 -0.76 27.27 -13.47
CA GLY A 50 -1.61 26.84 -14.59
C GLY A 50 -1.98 25.34 -14.60
N ASN A 51 -1.39 24.51 -13.72
CA ASN A 51 -1.79 23.11 -13.61
C ASN A 51 -3.12 22.98 -12.87
N SER A 52 -4.05 22.23 -13.44
CA SER A 52 -5.24 21.75 -12.75
C SER A 52 -4.95 20.43 -12.01
N SER A 53 -5.79 20.10 -11.02
CA SER A 53 -5.74 18.79 -10.39
C SER A 53 -6.02 17.71 -11.43
N ARG A 54 -5.16 16.69 -11.50
CA ARG A 54 -5.36 15.52 -12.37
C ARG A 54 -6.40 14.54 -11.79
N GLY A 55 -6.83 14.76 -10.55
CA GLY A 55 -7.85 13.94 -9.89
C GLY A 55 -7.39 12.52 -9.54
N PHE A 56 -6.08 12.32 -9.39
CA PHE A 56 -5.49 11.03 -9.05
C PHE A 56 -5.30 10.91 -7.52
N ARG A 57 -5.84 9.85 -6.91
CA ARG A 57 -5.72 9.60 -5.47
C ARG A 57 -5.69 8.11 -5.13
N ILE A 58 -5.06 7.79 -3.99
CA ILE A 58 -5.12 6.47 -3.36
C ILE A 58 -6.43 6.42 -2.55
N LEU A 59 -7.26 5.41 -2.77
CA LEU A 59 -8.48 5.16 -1.98
C LEU A 59 -8.24 4.15 -0.85
N LYS A 60 -7.43 3.13 -1.12
CA LYS A 60 -7.16 2.03 -0.18
C LYS A 60 -5.85 1.36 -0.55
N HIS A 61 -5.13 0.87 0.44
CA HIS A 61 -4.06 -0.10 0.26
C HIS A 61 -4.16 -1.16 1.36
N GLU A 62 -3.88 -2.42 1.03
CA GLU A 62 -3.95 -3.53 1.97
C GLU A 62 -2.98 -4.65 1.56
N LEU A 63 -2.38 -5.29 2.56
CA LEU A 63 -1.60 -6.51 2.37
C LEU A 63 -2.46 -7.70 2.80
N ILE A 64 -2.75 -8.60 1.86
CA ILE A 64 -3.46 -9.86 2.11
C ILE A 64 -2.54 -10.98 1.66
N ASP A 65 -2.07 -11.78 2.62
CA ASP A 65 -1.05 -12.81 2.39
C ASP A 65 0.19 -12.23 1.68
N GLU A 66 0.50 -12.74 0.49
CA GLU A 66 1.65 -12.31 -0.33
C GLU A 66 1.24 -11.35 -1.47
N GLU A 67 0.03 -10.78 -1.40
CA GLU A 67 -0.50 -9.82 -2.36
C GLU A 67 -0.71 -8.46 -1.70
N TYR A 68 -0.06 -7.43 -2.25
CA TYR A 68 -0.32 -6.04 -1.88
C TYR A 68 -1.26 -5.40 -2.90
N ILE A 69 -2.44 -5.01 -2.43
CA ILE A 69 -3.53 -4.50 -3.26
C ILE A 69 -3.63 -2.99 -3.07
N LEU A 70 -3.51 -2.26 -4.17
CA LEU A 70 -3.65 -0.81 -4.21
C LEU A 70 -4.91 -0.44 -4.99
N THR A 71 -5.77 0.37 -4.39
CA THR A 71 -6.97 0.89 -5.06
C THR A 71 -6.80 2.38 -5.27
N PHE A 72 -6.83 2.78 -6.54
CA PHE A 72 -6.72 4.17 -6.97
C PHE A 72 -8.03 4.66 -7.59
N GLU A 73 -8.23 5.97 -7.54
CA GLU A 73 -9.18 6.68 -8.39
C GLU A 73 -8.42 7.67 -9.26
N GLY A 74 -8.81 7.78 -10.52
CA GLY A 74 -8.26 8.77 -11.44
C GLY A 74 -9.19 9.05 -12.61
N ASN A 75 -8.91 10.14 -13.32
CA ASN A 75 -9.67 10.50 -14.51
C ASN A 75 -9.42 9.49 -15.64
N ARG A 76 -10.49 9.07 -16.32
CA ARG A 76 -10.42 8.18 -17.48
C ARG A 76 -9.55 8.76 -18.59
N GLY A 77 -8.79 7.90 -19.26
CA GLY A 77 -7.84 8.27 -20.32
C GLY A 77 -6.53 8.90 -19.83
N ASN A 78 -6.36 9.12 -18.52
CA ASN A 78 -5.10 9.62 -17.98
C ASN A 78 -4.10 8.50 -17.74
N THR A 79 -2.83 8.87 -17.87
CA THR A 79 -1.69 8.10 -17.39
C THR A 79 -1.17 8.76 -16.12
N GLU A 80 -1.04 7.96 -15.07
CA GLU A 80 -0.57 8.39 -13.74
C GLU A 80 0.53 7.45 -13.25
N SER A 81 1.27 7.88 -12.22
CA SER A 81 2.38 7.12 -11.64
C SER A 81 2.31 7.10 -10.13
N PHE A 82 2.79 6.01 -9.53
CA PHE A 82 2.90 5.84 -8.08
C PHE A 82 4.21 5.13 -7.75
N GLU A 83 4.60 5.18 -6.48
CA GLU A 83 5.86 4.61 -5.99
C GLU A 83 5.60 3.69 -4.81
N LEU A 84 6.31 2.56 -4.79
CA LEU A 84 6.27 1.60 -3.69
C LEU A 84 7.63 1.51 -3.03
N TYR A 85 7.65 1.65 -1.70
CA TYR A 85 8.82 1.42 -0.88
C TYR A 85 8.78 0.00 -0.33
N CYS A 86 9.78 -0.81 -0.68
CA CYS A 86 9.81 -2.26 -0.44
C CYS A 86 11.18 -2.70 0.09
N PRO A 87 11.53 -2.40 1.35
CA PRO A 87 12.82 -2.78 1.94
C PRO A 87 12.99 -4.28 2.19
N ASP A 88 11.89 -4.99 2.47
CA ASP A 88 11.94 -6.39 2.94
C ASP A 88 11.23 -7.39 2.00
N TRP A 89 10.72 -6.90 0.87
CA TRP A 89 9.92 -7.66 -0.07
C TRP A 89 10.47 -7.55 -1.47
N GLN A 90 10.51 -8.69 -2.17
CA GLN A 90 10.81 -8.74 -3.59
C GLN A 90 9.51 -8.81 -4.37
N LEU A 91 9.29 -7.86 -5.27
CA LEU A 91 8.12 -7.86 -6.14
C LEU A 91 8.33 -8.91 -7.24
N THR A 92 7.40 -9.86 -7.37
CA THR A 92 7.48 -10.90 -8.39
C THR A 92 6.69 -10.53 -9.64
N SER A 93 5.53 -9.91 -9.47
CA SER A 93 4.71 -9.43 -10.57
C SER A 93 3.81 -8.29 -10.12
N VAL A 94 3.45 -7.43 -11.06
CA VAL A 94 2.47 -6.35 -10.84
C VAL A 94 1.46 -6.38 -11.95
N ASP A 95 0.19 -6.54 -11.59
CA ASP A 95 -0.94 -6.50 -12.50
C ASP A 95 -1.56 -5.09 -12.52
N GLY A 96 -1.84 -4.58 -13.72
CA GLY A 96 -2.48 -3.29 -13.95
C GLY A 96 -1.54 -2.07 -14.02
N ALA A 97 -0.25 -2.25 -13.81
CA ALA A 97 0.77 -1.21 -13.89
C ALA A 97 2.11 -1.72 -14.46
N GLU A 98 2.87 -0.82 -15.07
CA GLU A 98 4.16 -1.09 -15.70
C GLU A 98 5.29 -0.46 -14.87
N LEU A 99 6.35 -1.23 -14.59
CA LEU A 99 7.53 -0.71 -13.90
C LEU A 99 8.27 0.27 -14.82
N ILE A 100 8.49 1.50 -14.35
CA ILE A 100 9.19 2.55 -15.11
C ILE A 100 10.55 2.93 -14.49
N ASN A 101 10.75 2.68 -13.20
CA ASN A 101 12.04 2.93 -12.54
C ASN A 101 12.21 2.06 -11.29
N LEU A 102 13.47 1.81 -10.92
CA LEU A 102 13.86 1.17 -9.68
C LEU A 102 15.10 1.88 -9.12
N GLU A 103 14.97 2.50 -7.96
CA GLU A 103 16.06 3.19 -7.26
C GLU A 103 16.14 2.67 -5.81
N GLY A 104 17.14 1.82 -5.55
CA GLY A 104 17.29 1.17 -4.26
C GLY A 104 16.09 0.29 -3.93
N GLU A 105 15.33 0.68 -2.90
CA GLU A 105 14.15 -0.02 -2.40
C GLU A 105 12.83 0.60 -2.92
N ILE A 106 12.91 1.59 -3.82
CA ILE A 106 11.75 2.31 -4.37
C ILE A 106 11.47 1.86 -5.81
N TYR A 107 10.27 1.35 -6.04
CA TYR A 107 9.77 0.93 -7.34
C TYR A 107 8.76 1.96 -7.87
N SER A 108 9.05 2.60 -8.99
CA SER A 108 8.13 3.54 -9.63
C SER A 108 7.34 2.84 -10.73
N TYR A 109 6.02 2.93 -10.66
CA TYR A 109 5.10 2.30 -11.60
C TYR A 109 4.27 3.35 -12.34
N ARG A 110 3.94 3.02 -13.58
CA ARG A 110 3.01 3.76 -14.43
C ARG A 110 1.74 2.94 -14.64
N MET A 111 0.59 3.59 -14.54
CA MET A 111 -0.70 3.00 -14.83
C MET A 111 -1.53 3.90 -15.74
N VAL A 112 -2.29 3.27 -16.63
CA VAL A 112 -3.20 3.95 -17.55
C VAL A 112 -4.64 3.64 -17.15
N PHE A 113 -5.48 4.68 -17.06
CA PHE A 113 -6.92 4.54 -16.91
C PHE A 113 -7.58 4.39 -18.28
N ASP A 114 -8.62 3.56 -18.35
CA ASP A 114 -9.33 3.30 -19.61
C ASP A 114 -9.95 4.59 -20.14
N PRO A 115 -10.01 4.78 -21.47
CA PRO A 115 -10.63 5.97 -22.06
C PRO A 115 -12.11 6.08 -21.66
N GLY A 116 -12.62 7.32 -21.61
CA GLY A 116 -14.02 7.62 -21.30
C GLY A 116 -14.18 8.95 -20.57
N LYS A 117 -15.34 9.16 -19.94
CA LYS A 117 -15.64 10.38 -19.19
C LYS A 117 -15.71 10.10 -17.68
N GLY A 118 -15.25 11.07 -16.88
CA GLY A 118 -15.30 11.00 -15.42
C GLY A 118 -14.20 10.12 -14.83
N TYR A 119 -14.44 9.66 -13.61
CA TYR A 119 -13.48 8.92 -12.81
C TYR A 119 -13.62 7.41 -12.97
N GLN A 120 -12.51 6.71 -12.81
CA GLN A 120 -12.44 5.24 -12.75
C GLN A 120 -11.70 4.82 -11.49
N ILE A 121 -12.22 3.79 -10.84
CA ILE A 121 -11.50 3.07 -9.79
C ILE A 121 -10.69 1.96 -10.45
N LYS A 122 -9.39 1.90 -10.16
CA LYS A 122 -8.49 0.86 -10.66
C LYS A 122 -7.79 0.17 -9.51
N LYS A 123 -7.72 -1.17 -9.57
CA LYS A 123 -6.97 -1.99 -8.63
C LYS A 123 -5.67 -2.44 -9.27
N ILE A 124 -4.57 -2.27 -8.55
CA ILE A 124 -3.26 -2.81 -8.87
C ILE A 124 -2.97 -3.90 -7.87
N ARG A 125 -2.51 -5.06 -8.36
CA ARG A 125 -2.13 -6.20 -7.51
C ARG A 125 -0.64 -6.44 -7.65
N VAL A 126 0.05 -6.42 -6.53
CA VAL A 126 1.49 -6.61 -6.45
C VAL A 126 1.73 -7.94 -5.76
N GLN A 127 2.25 -8.91 -6.49
CA GLN A 127 2.67 -10.18 -5.92
C GLN A 127 4.05 -10.02 -5.30
N LEU A 128 4.21 -10.54 -4.09
CA LEU A 128 5.40 -10.37 -3.28
C LEU A 128 5.99 -11.73 -2.94
N ASN A 129 7.31 -11.85 -3.05
CA ASN A 129 8.07 -12.91 -2.40
C ASN A 129 8.88 -12.30 -1.27
N ARG A 130 8.89 -12.97 -0.11
CA ARG A 130 9.78 -12.57 0.98
C ARG A 130 11.22 -12.87 0.62
N GLN A 131 12.08 -11.85 0.69
CA GLN A 131 13.52 -12.11 0.70
C GLN A 131 13.87 -12.83 2.01
N LYS A 132 14.53 -13.99 1.90
CA LYS A 132 15.25 -14.56 3.04
C LYS A 132 16.47 -13.66 3.25
N ARG A 133 16.43 -12.83 4.30
CA ARG A 133 17.65 -12.31 4.90
C ARG A 133 18.41 -13.47 5.54
#